data_AF-A0AAV0XKR3-F1
#
_entry.id   AF-A0AAV0XKR3-F1
#
_cell.length_a   1.000
_cell.length_b   1.000
_cell.length_c   1.000
_cell.angle_alpha   90.00
_cell.angle_beta   90.00
_cell.angle_gamma   90.00
#
_symmetry.space_group_name_H-M   'P 1'
#
loop_
_entity.id
_entity.type
_entity.pdbx_description
1 polymer ?
#
loop_
_entity_poly.entity_id
_entity_poly.type
_entity_poly.pdbx_seq_one_letter_code
_entity_poly.pdbx_strand_id
1 'polypeptide(L)'
;MQLIYNFIEGSCTRHAVLEKIANLTNTKLKTLKSISTTRWACRSEAISAVKENYSSILAAIEEIIDNTKQSDVRAKGKGILHHMKTFEFVFAMLMLDPILSSILKTSVFLQSPNINLLTAVEIVESLKKLLVSMRNTEDDFTDIYHKTIQMCKNYDIEIPQLKKRKVSTKIDCLSSTQHYMSSKEEEMKVSVYYSTLDHID
;
A
#
# COMPACT_ATOMS: atom_id res chain seq x y z
N MET A 1 -4.81 5.99 -0.98
CA MET A 1 -6.05 5.54 -0.31
C MET A 1 -7.10 6.63 -0.17
N GLN A 2 -6.90 7.73 0.56
CA GLN A 2 -7.95 8.76 0.78
C GLN A 2 -8.53 9.33 -0.52
N LEU A 3 -7.68 9.60 -1.52
CA LEU A 3 -8.13 10.11 -2.82
C LEU A 3 -9.04 9.13 -3.56
N ILE A 4 -8.78 7.82 -3.45
CA ILE A 4 -9.61 6.76 -4.04
C ILE A 4 -10.98 6.75 -3.36
N TYR A 5 -11.00 6.77 -2.02
CA TYR A 5 -12.23 6.86 -1.24
C TYR A 5 -13.04 8.11 -1.62
N ASN A 6 -12.43 9.30 -1.57
CA ASN A 6 -13.12 10.55 -1.91
C ASN A 6 -13.64 10.55 -3.36
N PHE A 7 -12.91 9.94 -4.29
CA PHE A 7 -13.34 9.85 -5.67
C PHE A 7 -14.55 8.93 -5.81
N ILE A 8 -14.47 7.68 -5.36
CA ILE A 8 -15.56 6.70 -5.51
C ILE A 8 -16.76 7.05 -4.62
N GLU A 9 -16.54 7.16 -3.31
CA GLU A 9 -17.59 7.36 -2.30
C GLU A 9 -18.10 8.80 -2.25
N GLY A 10 -17.39 9.74 -2.86
CA GLY A 10 -17.85 11.13 -2.98
C GLY A 10 -18.98 11.33 -4.00
N SER A 11 -19.51 10.27 -4.61
CA SER A 11 -20.69 10.33 -5.49
C SER A 11 -21.40 8.99 -5.56
N CYS A 12 -22.70 8.99 -5.27
CA CYS A 12 -23.54 7.78 -5.38
C CYS A 12 -23.52 7.18 -6.80
N THR A 13 -23.43 8.01 -7.84
CA THR A 13 -23.33 7.52 -9.23
C THR A 13 -22.03 6.77 -9.49
N ARG A 14 -20.91 7.25 -8.94
CA ARG A 14 -19.60 6.59 -9.10
C ARG A 14 -19.49 5.34 -8.24
N HIS A 15 -20.05 5.37 -7.02
CA HIS A 15 -20.21 4.19 -6.18
C HIS A 15 -21.03 3.09 -6.89
N ALA A 16 -22.17 3.45 -7.50
CA ALA A 16 -23.01 2.51 -8.23
C ALA A 16 -22.28 1.84 -9.42
N VAL A 17 -21.34 2.54 -10.08
CA VAL A 17 -20.49 1.94 -11.12
C VAL A 17 -19.59 0.86 -10.53
N LEU A 18 -18.98 1.10 -9.36
CA LEU A 18 -18.17 0.11 -8.67
C LEU A 18 -19.01 -1.14 -8.29
N GLU A 19 -20.20 -0.94 -7.73
CA GLU A 19 -21.11 -2.05 -7.39
C GLU A 19 -21.53 -2.84 -8.63
N LYS A 20 -21.88 -2.15 -9.72
CA LYS A 20 -22.22 -2.78 -11.00
C LYS A 20 -21.08 -3.67 -11.50
N ILE A 21 -19.85 -3.16 -11.52
CA ILE A 21 -18.67 -3.91 -11.96
C ILE A 21 -18.44 -5.12 -11.07
N ALA A 22 -18.51 -4.96 -9.74
CA ALA A 22 -18.34 -6.06 -8.81
C ALA A 22 -19.38 -7.17 -8.99
N ASN A 23 -20.64 -6.79 -9.24
CA ASN A 23 -21.71 -7.74 -9.53
C ASN A 23 -21.46 -8.49 -10.86
N LEU A 24 -20.98 -7.79 -11.89
CA LEU A 24 -20.62 -8.40 -13.18
C LEU A 24 -19.45 -9.37 -13.06
N THR A 25 -18.47 -9.09 -12.20
CA THR A 25 -17.32 -9.96 -11.96
C THR A 25 -17.55 -10.95 -10.80
N ASN A 26 -18.77 -11.03 -10.28
CA ASN A 26 -19.16 -11.85 -9.12
C ASN A 26 -18.17 -11.72 -7.93
N THR A 27 -17.68 -10.49 -7.71
CA THR A 27 -16.66 -10.17 -6.71
C THR A 27 -17.34 -9.53 -5.50
N LYS A 28 -17.07 -10.06 -4.30
CA LYS A 28 -17.57 -9.45 -3.06
C LYS A 28 -16.74 -8.22 -2.72
N LEU A 29 -17.37 -7.03 -2.73
CA LEU A 29 -16.71 -5.79 -2.34
C LEU A 29 -16.51 -5.70 -0.83
N LYS A 30 -15.31 -5.28 -0.43
CA LYS A 30 -15.05 -4.76 0.91
C LYS A 30 -15.35 -3.26 0.95
N THR A 31 -16.11 -2.78 1.94
CA THR A 31 -16.46 -1.35 2.01
C THR A 31 -15.21 -0.47 2.07
N LEU A 32 -15.11 0.50 1.16
CA LEU A 32 -14.04 1.50 1.18
C LEU A 32 -14.16 2.36 2.44
N LYS A 33 -13.03 2.66 3.06
CA LYS A 33 -12.97 3.46 4.29
C LYS A 33 -12.22 4.76 4.05
N SER A 34 -12.74 5.82 4.62
CA SER A 34 -12.01 7.08 4.78
C SER A 34 -10.89 6.87 5.79
N ILE A 35 -9.70 7.39 5.49
CA ILE A 35 -8.62 7.48 6.45
C ILE A 35 -8.95 8.57 7.47
N SER A 36 -8.93 8.20 8.74
CA SER A 36 -8.88 9.15 9.85
C SER A 36 -7.42 9.36 10.27
N THR A 37 -7.02 10.61 10.50
CA THR A 37 -5.67 10.95 10.96
C THR A 37 -5.36 10.39 12.34
N THR A 38 -6.37 10.25 13.21
CA THR A 38 -6.23 9.86 14.62
C THR A 38 -6.46 8.38 14.91
N ARG A 39 -6.79 7.56 13.91
CA ARG A 39 -7.09 6.13 14.12
C ARG A 39 -6.33 5.25 13.13
N TRP A 40 -5.28 4.58 13.63
CA TRP A 40 -4.53 3.55 12.90
C TRP A 40 -5.45 2.46 12.33
N ALA A 41 -6.55 2.15 13.02
CA ALA A 41 -7.61 1.25 12.54
C ALA A 41 -8.15 1.62 11.16
N CYS A 42 -8.51 2.89 10.96
CA CYS A 42 -9.06 3.34 9.68
C CYS A 42 -8.04 3.23 8.55
N ARG A 43 -6.74 3.39 8.85
CA ARG A 43 -5.68 3.22 7.85
C ARG A 43 -5.55 1.76 7.42
N SER A 44 -5.51 0.83 8.37
CA SER A 44 -5.47 -0.60 8.07
C SER A 44 -6.69 -1.03 7.24
N GLU A 45 -7.90 -0.67 7.68
CA GLU A 45 -9.12 -1.03 6.95
C GLU A 45 -9.17 -0.43 5.54
N ALA A 46 -8.74 0.83 5.37
CA ALA A 46 -8.71 1.48 4.07
C ALA A 46 -7.72 0.82 3.11
N ILE A 47 -6.53 0.44 3.58
CA ILE A 47 -5.55 -0.27 2.75
C ILE A 47 -6.09 -1.64 2.35
N SER A 48 -6.61 -2.43 3.31
CA SER A 48 -7.15 -3.75 3.01
C SER A 48 -8.34 -3.69 2.06
N ALA A 49 -9.22 -2.70 2.21
CA ALA A 49 -10.37 -2.52 1.31
C ALA A 49 -9.93 -2.19 -0.13
N VAL A 50 -8.93 -1.32 -0.31
CA VAL A 50 -8.41 -1.01 -1.64
C VAL A 50 -7.67 -2.21 -2.25
N LYS A 51 -6.91 -2.96 -1.44
CA LYS A 51 -6.21 -4.16 -1.88
C LYS A 51 -7.19 -5.24 -2.34
N GLU A 52 -8.23 -5.52 -1.56
CA GLU A 52 -9.23 -6.56 -1.89
C GLU A 52 -10.07 -6.19 -3.12
N ASN A 53 -10.39 -4.91 -3.29
CA ASN A 53 -11.19 -4.44 -4.41
C ASN A 53 -10.36 -3.92 -5.59
N TYR A 54 -9.05 -4.18 -5.63
CA TYR A 54 -8.11 -3.46 -6.50
C TYR A 54 -8.52 -3.53 -7.99
N SER A 55 -8.85 -4.72 -8.49
CA SER A 55 -9.34 -4.92 -9.87
C SER A 55 -10.63 -4.15 -10.16
N SER A 56 -11.64 -4.31 -9.30
CA SER A 56 -12.93 -3.65 -9.45
C SER A 56 -12.82 -2.13 -9.42
N ILE A 57 -11.93 -1.58 -8.57
CA ILE A 57 -11.68 -0.12 -8.50
C ILE A 57 -11.03 0.37 -9.79
N LEU A 58 -10.02 -0.33 -10.33
CA LEU A 58 -9.38 0.08 -11.59
C LEU A 58 -10.39 0.13 -12.72
N ALA A 59 -11.17 -0.94 -12.90
CA ALA A 59 -12.21 -1.02 -13.93
C ALA A 59 -13.28 0.05 -13.73
N ALA A 60 -13.70 0.32 -12.49
CA ALA A 60 -14.67 1.37 -12.20
C ALA A 60 -14.16 2.76 -12.54
N ILE A 61 -12.91 3.06 -12.20
CA ILE A 61 -12.30 4.36 -12.53
C ILE A 61 -12.19 4.50 -14.06
N GLU A 62 -11.81 3.45 -14.78
CA GLU A 62 -11.77 3.45 -16.26
C GLU A 62 -13.16 3.70 -16.86
N GLU A 63 -14.20 2.96 -16.44
CA GLU A 63 -15.58 3.18 -16.91
C GLU A 63 -16.07 4.61 -16.61
N ILE A 64 -15.73 5.16 -15.44
CA ILE A 64 -16.09 6.55 -15.08
C ILE A 64 -15.38 7.57 -15.97
N ILE A 65 -14.07 7.39 -16.25
CA ILE A 65 -13.27 8.29 -17.09
C ILE A 65 -13.85 8.35 -18.51
N ASP A 66 -14.24 7.21 -19.07
CA ASP A 66 -14.71 7.10 -20.44
C ASP A 66 -16.12 7.69 -20.61
N ASN A 67 -16.98 7.52 -19.61
CA ASN A 67 -18.39 7.91 -19.72
C ASN A 67 -18.71 9.30 -19.14
N THR A 68 -17.86 9.88 -18.30
CA THR A 68 -18.16 11.18 -17.69
C THR A 68 -18.18 12.31 -18.72
N LYS A 69 -19.07 13.30 -18.55
CA LYS A 69 -19.04 14.57 -19.31
C LYS A 69 -18.24 15.67 -18.61
N GLN A 70 -17.97 15.50 -17.32
CA GLN A 70 -17.27 16.49 -16.50
C GLN A 70 -15.75 16.32 -16.65
N SER A 71 -15.08 17.36 -17.16
CA SER A 71 -13.64 17.34 -17.44
C SER A 71 -12.80 17.20 -16.17
N ASP A 72 -13.22 17.79 -15.04
CA ASP A 72 -12.51 17.71 -13.77
C ASP A 72 -12.55 16.29 -13.18
N VAL A 73 -13.71 15.62 -13.24
CA VAL A 73 -13.87 14.22 -12.82
C VAL A 73 -12.97 13.32 -13.67
N ARG A 74 -12.93 13.55 -14.99
CA ARG A 74 -12.08 12.81 -15.91
C ARG A 74 -10.59 12.97 -15.57
N ALA A 75 -10.16 14.20 -15.34
CA ALA A 75 -8.76 14.51 -15.00
C ALA A 75 -8.36 13.88 -13.65
N LYS A 76 -9.21 14.02 -12.62
CA LYS A 76 -8.99 13.40 -11.30
C LYS A 76 -8.94 11.88 -11.41
N GLY A 77 -9.87 11.27 -12.13
CA GLY A 77 -9.91 9.83 -12.36
C GLY A 77 -8.62 9.33 -13.02
N LYS A 78 -8.17 9.99 -14.10
CA LYS A 78 -6.91 9.66 -14.78
C LYS A 78 -5.70 9.73 -13.85
N GLY A 79 -5.62 10.78 -13.02
CA GLY A 79 -4.53 10.92 -12.04
C GLY A 79 -4.53 9.81 -10.98
N ILE A 80 -5.70 9.45 -10.46
CA ILE A 80 -5.84 8.36 -9.49
C ILE A 80 -5.49 7.02 -10.13
N LEU A 81 -6.02 6.75 -11.33
CA LEU A 81 -5.75 5.52 -12.08
C LEU A 81 -4.25 5.35 -12.35
N HIS A 82 -3.61 6.42 -12.82
CA HIS A 82 -2.17 6.45 -13.05
C HIS A 82 -1.40 6.14 -11.77
N HIS A 83 -1.73 6.79 -10.65
CA HIS A 83 -1.05 6.56 -9.39
C HIS A 83 -1.24 5.13 -8.86
N MET A 84 -2.44 4.56 -8.97
CA MET A 84 -2.69 3.16 -8.61
C MET A 84 -1.85 2.21 -9.46
N LYS A 85 -1.71 2.50 -10.76
CA LYS A 85 -0.87 1.75 -11.72
C LYS A 85 0.62 2.15 -11.64
N THR A 86 1.14 2.46 -10.44
CA THR A 86 2.58 2.61 -10.21
C THR A 86 3.12 1.48 -9.36
N PHE A 87 4.36 1.08 -9.64
CA PHE A 87 5.05 0.06 -8.86
C PHE A 87 5.10 0.42 -7.36
N GLU A 88 5.42 1.68 -7.05
CA GLU A 88 5.53 2.18 -5.68
C GLU A 88 4.21 2.08 -4.91
N PHE A 89 3.08 2.38 -5.56
CA PHE A 89 1.77 2.25 -4.94
C PHE A 89 1.45 0.80 -4.61
N VAL A 90 1.67 -0.12 -5.56
CA VAL A 90 1.42 -1.55 -5.37
C VAL A 90 2.31 -2.11 -4.26
N PHE A 91 3.61 -1.80 -4.29
CA PHE A 91 4.56 -2.22 -3.27
C PHE A 91 4.16 -1.72 -1.88
N ALA A 92 3.90 -0.41 -1.75
CA ALA A 92 3.52 0.19 -0.48
C ALA A 92 2.20 -0.40 0.07
N MET A 93 1.22 -0.65 -0.79
CA MET A 93 -0.05 -1.28 -0.40
C MET A 93 0.17 -2.71 0.11
N LEU A 94 0.94 -3.54 -0.60
CA LEU A 94 1.21 -4.93 -0.22
C LEU A 94 2.05 -5.04 1.06
N MET A 95 2.98 -4.11 1.26
CA MET A 95 3.84 -4.02 2.43
C MET A 95 3.09 -3.52 3.67
N LEU A 96 2.32 -2.43 3.55
CA LEU A 96 1.64 -1.80 4.68
C LEU A 96 0.44 -2.62 5.18
N ASP A 97 -0.25 -3.35 4.31
CA ASP A 97 -1.43 -4.15 4.69
C ASP A 97 -1.16 -5.12 5.86
N PRO A 98 -0.15 -6.03 5.83
CA PRO A 98 0.14 -6.91 6.95
C PRO A 98 0.67 -6.19 8.19
N ILE A 99 1.48 -5.14 8.02
CA ILE A 99 2.06 -4.37 9.13
C ILE A 99 0.95 -3.67 9.92
N LEU A 100 0.13 -2.87 9.25
CA LEU A 100 -0.95 -2.13 9.89
C LEU A 100 -2.02 -3.07 10.48
N SER A 101 -2.27 -4.21 9.83
CA SER A 101 -3.21 -5.20 10.35
C SER A 101 -2.74 -5.80 11.66
N SER A 102 -1.45 -6.09 11.80
CA SER A 102 -0.87 -6.61 13.05
C SER A 102 -0.91 -5.56 14.17
N ILE A 103 -0.52 -4.32 13.88
CA ILE A 103 -0.61 -3.20 14.82
C ILE A 103 -2.07 -3.00 15.27
N LEU A 104 -3.02 -3.04 14.34
CA LEU A 104 -4.44 -2.89 14.66
C LEU A 104 -4.94 -3.99 15.59
N LYS A 105 -4.63 -5.26 15.28
CA LYS A 105 -5.04 -6.40 16.11
C LYS A 105 -4.55 -6.24 17.56
N THR A 106 -3.28 -5.90 17.72
CA THR A 106 -2.70 -5.60 19.03
C THR A 106 -3.39 -4.42 19.71
N SER A 107 -3.61 -3.32 18.99
CA SER A 107 -4.26 -2.12 19.54
C SER A 107 -5.68 -2.39 20.02
N VAL A 108 -6.47 -3.16 19.26
CA VAL A 108 -7.83 -3.58 19.63
C VAL A 108 -7.79 -4.47 20.86
N PHE A 109 -6.85 -5.41 20.92
CA PHE A 109 -6.73 -6.31 22.06
C PHE A 109 -6.38 -5.55 23.34
N LEU A 110 -5.45 -4.61 23.27
CA LEU A 110 -5.05 -3.76 24.42
C LEU A 110 -6.19 -2.87 24.92
N GLN A 111 -7.17 -2.54 24.08
CA GLN A 111 -8.36 -1.77 24.44
C GLN A 111 -9.50 -2.65 24.98
N SER A 112 -9.31 -3.97 25.06
CA SER A 112 -10.31 -4.89 25.59
C SER A 112 -10.52 -4.65 27.09
N PRO A 113 -11.78 -4.56 27.57
CA PRO A 113 -12.06 -4.25 28.98
C PRO A 113 -11.60 -5.35 29.96
N ASN A 114 -11.34 -6.57 29.46
CA ASN A 114 -11.03 -7.74 30.28
C ASN A 114 -9.55 -8.14 30.22
N ILE A 115 -8.66 -7.27 29.75
CA ILE A 115 -7.23 -7.57 29.65
C ILE A 115 -6.52 -7.43 31.00
N ASN A 116 -5.71 -8.42 31.37
CA ASN A 116 -4.80 -8.30 32.51
C ASN A 116 -3.42 -7.79 32.05
N LEU A 117 -2.66 -7.20 32.98
CA LEU A 117 -1.38 -6.57 32.67
C LEU A 117 -0.36 -7.54 32.04
N LEU A 118 -0.30 -8.79 32.52
CA LEU A 118 0.65 -9.78 32.01
C LEU A 118 0.38 -10.09 30.53
N THR A 119 -0.88 -10.37 30.19
CA THR A 119 -1.31 -10.61 28.81
C THR A 119 -1.10 -9.37 27.92
N ALA A 120 -1.27 -8.16 28.46
CA ALA A 120 -0.99 -6.93 27.72
C ALA A 120 0.48 -6.82 27.33
N VAL A 121 1.40 -7.11 28.26
CA VAL A 121 2.85 -7.12 28.01
C VAL A 121 3.21 -8.19 26.98
N GLU A 122 2.70 -9.41 27.13
CA GLU A 122 2.97 -10.53 26.20
C GLU A 122 2.57 -10.18 24.75
N ILE A 123 1.48 -9.46 24.56
CA ILE A 123 0.98 -9.09 23.24
C ILE A 123 1.81 -7.97 22.61
N VAL A 124 2.24 -7.00 23.40
CA VAL A 124 3.17 -5.96 22.92
C VAL A 124 4.51 -6.58 22.54
N GLU A 125 5.04 -7.49 23.38
CA GLU A 125 6.25 -8.23 23.06
C GLU A 125 6.10 -9.10 21.81
N SER A 126 4.94 -9.73 21.63
CA SER A 126 4.64 -10.53 20.44
C SER A 126 4.59 -9.68 19.17
N LEU A 127 3.99 -8.49 19.24
CA LEU A 127 4.00 -7.54 18.12
C LEU A 127 5.42 -7.09 17.79
N LYS A 128 6.22 -6.75 18.80
CA LYS A 128 7.62 -6.35 18.59
C LYS A 128 8.44 -7.48 17.96
N LYS A 129 8.31 -8.71 18.47
CA LYS A 129 8.96 -9.89 17.89
C LYS A 129 8.55 -10.10 16.44
N LEU A 130 7.28 -9.91 16.10
CA LEU A 130 6.78 -9.99 14.73
C LEU A 130 7.42 -8.93 13.83
N LEU A 131 7.44 -7.66 14.22
CA LEU A 131 8.03 -6.58 13.41
C LEU A 131 9.53 -6.77 13.20
N VAL A 132 10.25 -7.15 14.26
CA VAL A 132 11.68 -7.50 14.19
C VAL A 132 11.92 -8.72 13.30
N SER A 133 11.04 -9.73 13.35
CA SER A 133 11.12 -10.90 12.47
C SER A 133 10.93 -10.52 11.01
N MET A 134 9.92 -9.69 10.70
CA MET A 134 9.68 -9.18 9.35
C MET A 134 10.89 -8.41 8.80
N ARG A 135 11.56 -7.64 9.66
CA ARG A 135 12.78 -6.90 9.29
C ARG A 135 13.97 -7.81 9.04
N ASN A 136 14.21 -8.78 9.93
CA ASN A 136 15.45 -9.57 9.94
C ASN A 136 15.38 -10.83 9.08
N THR A 137 14.18 -11.27 8.69
CA THR A 137 13.97 -12.45 7.85
C THR A 137 13.86 -12.03 6.40
N GLU A 138 14.66 -12.64 5.51
CA GLU A 138 14.62 -12.28 4.09
C GLU A 138 13.35 -12.76 3.39
N ASP A 139 12.71 -13.81 3.91
CA ASP A 139 11.54 -14.43 3.28
C ASP A 139 10.33 -13.48 3.19
N ASP A 140 10.07 -12.69 4.24
CA ASP A 140 8.91 -11.79 4.29
C ASP A 140 9.02 -10.66 3.26
N PHE A 141 10.20 -10.03 3.15
CA PHE A 141 10.45 -9.03 2.13
C PHE A 141 10.36 -9.63 0.73
N THR A 142 10.99 -10.80 0.52
CA THR A 142 11.04 -11.46 -0.78
C THR A 142 9.64 -11.84 -1.27
N ASP A 143 8.78 -12.35 -0.38
CA ASP A 143 7.38 -12.65 -0.68
C ASP A 143 6.59 -11.39 -1.08
N ILE A 144 6.73 -10.29 -0.31
CA ILE A 144 6.08 -9.00 -0.64
C ILE A 144 6.55 -8.49 -2.00
N TYR A 145 7.86 -8.54 -2.27
CA TYR A 145 8.43 -8.09 -3.54
C TYR A 145 7.96 -8.98 -4.70
N HIS A 146 7.98 -10.30 -4.55
CA HIS A 146 7.49 -11.22 -5.57
C HIS A 146 6.01 -11.00 -5.88
N LYS A 147 5.16 -10.85 -4.85
CA LYS A 147 3.73 -10.49 -5.01
C LYS A 147 3.56 -9.16 -5.72
N THR A 148 4.41 -8.17 -5.44
CA THR A 148 4.41 -6.87 -6.13
C THR A 148 4.70 -7.04 -7.61
N ILE A 149 5.76 -7.79 -7.96
CA ILE A 149 6.13 -8.05 -9.35
C ILE A 149 5.01 -8.81 -10.08
N GLN A 150 4.39 -9.79 -9.43
CA GLN A 150 3.26 -10.54 -9.98
C GLN A 150 2.05 -9.63 -10.23
N MET A 151 1.67 -8.78 -9.27
CA MET A 151 0.60 -7.81 -9.48
C MET A 151 0.95 -6.84 -10.60
N CYS A 152 2.18 -6.33 -10.66
CA CYS A 152 2.58 -5.42 -11.72
C CYS A 152 2.46 -6.06 -13.11
N LYS A 153 2.89 -7.33 -13.26
CA LYS A 153 2.70 -8.10 -14.49
C LYS A 153 1.22 -8.28 -14.84
N ASN A 154 0.38 -8.60 -13.87
CA ASN A 154 -1.05 -8.85 -14.10
C ASN A 154 -1.82 -7.61 -14.58
N TYR A 155 -1.40 -6.41 -14.16
CA TYR A 155 -2.05 -5.14 -14.50
C TYR A 155 -1.25 -4.28 -15.48
N ASP A 156 -0.23 -4.86 -16.12
CA ASP A 156 0.67 -4.20 -17.08
C ASP A 156 1.28 -2.90 -16.53
N ILE A 157 1.76 -2.95 -15.29
CA ILE A 157 2.42 -1.85 -14.60
C ILE A 157 3.92 -1.92 -14.86
N GLU A 158 4.50 -0.82 -15.33
CA GLU A 158 5.93 -0.71 -15.54
C GLU A 158 6.71 -0.85 -14.23
N ILE A 159 7.67 -1.78 -14.20
CA ILE A 159 8.59 -1.94 -13.08
C ILE A 159 9.80 -1.03 -13.34
N PRO A 160 10.02 0.00 -12.51
CA PRO A 160 11.07 0.97 -12.75
C PRO A 160 12.45 0.34 -12.62
N GLN A 161 13.33 0.68 -13.55
CA GLN A 161 14.74 0.33 -13.49
C GLN A 161 15.46 1.16 -12.41
N LEU A 162 16.53 0.60 -11.85
CA LEU A 162 17.34 1.28 -10.85
C LEU A 162 17.90 2.61 -11.41
N LYS A 163 17.54 3.73 -10.79
CA LYS A 163 18.08 5.04 -11.18
C LYS A 163 19.39 5.29 -10.44
N LYS A 164 20.51 5.23 -11.16
CA LYS A 164 21.81 5.63 -10.60
C LYS A 164 21.79 7.13 -10.30
N ARG A 165 21.96 7.51 -9.02
CA ARG A 165 22.13 8.90 -8.63
C ARG A 165 23.39 9.45 -9.31
N LYS A 166 23.24 10.51 -10.12
CA LYS A 166 24.38 11.25 -10.65
C LYS A 166 24.96 12.09 -9.52
N VAL A 167 26.17 11.77 -9.07
CA VAL A 167 26.90 12.59 -8.08
C VAL A 167 27.52 13.78 -8.80
N SER A 168 27.50 14.94 -8.14
CA SER A 168 28.19 16.11 -8.64
C SER A 168 29.70 15.86 -8.58
N THR A 169 30.34 15.84 -9.75
CA THR A 169 31.80 15.70 -9.90
C THR A 169 32.59 16.86 -9.30
N LYS A 170 31.92 17.90 -8.79
CA LYS A 170 32.55 19.03 -8.10
C LYS A 170 33.00 18.71 -6.67
N ILE A 171 32.43 17.69 -6.03
CA ILE A 171 32.64 17.39 -4.60
C ILE A 171 33.50 16.15 -4.40
N ASP A 172 33.33 15.14 -5.26
CA ASP A 172 34.08 13.89 -5.16
C ASP A 172 34.40 13.36 -6.56
N CYS A 173 35.69 13.12 -6.81
CA CYS A 173 36.22 12.60 -8.07
C CYS A 173 36.45 11.08 -8.02
N LEU A 174 36.36 10.47 -6.83
CA LEU A 174 36.66 9.06 -6.60
C LEU A 174 35.36 8.26 -6.55
N SER A 175 35.04 7.57 -7.64
CA SER A 175 33.89 6.65 -7.72
C SER A 175 33.99 5.44 -6.76
N SER A 176 35.15 5.20 -6.14
CA SER A 176 35.46 4.00 -5.36
C SER A 176 34.87 3.97 -3.95
N THR A 177 34.49 5.11 -3.40
CA THR A 177 33.84 5.22 -2.07
C THR A 177 32.32 5.15 -2.15
N GLN A 178 31.76 5.05 -3.36
CA GLN A 178 30.31 5.09 -3.58
C GLN A 178 29.69 3.69 -3.50
N HIS A 179 28.75 3.51 -2.58
CA HIS A 179 27.90 2.32 -2.55
C HIS A 179 26.75 2.50 -3.56
N TYR A 180 26.63 1.56 -4.50
CA TYR A 180 25.49 1.48 -5.41
C TYR A 180 24.68 0.24 -5.08
N MET A 181 23.36 0.38 -5.15
CA MET A 181 22.46 -0.75 -5.01
C MET A 181 22.50 -1.56 -6.31
N SER A 182 22.52 -2.87 -6.18
CA SER A 182 22.70 -3.80 -7.29
C SER A 182 21.41 -4.00 -8.10
N SER A 183 20.25 -3.93 -7.43
CA SER A 183 18.95 -4.19 -8.03
C SER A 183 17.85 -3.27 -7.46
N LYS A 184 16.75 -3.13 -8.20
CA LYS A 184 15.56 -2.42 -7.70
C LYS A 184 14.99 -3.09 -6.44
N GLU A 185 15.12 -4.39 -6.34
CA GLU A 185 14.74 -5.16 -5.15
C GLU A 185 15.52 -4.71 -3.92
N GLU A 186 16.85 -4.63 -4.04
CA GLU A 186 17.71 -4.13 -2.97
C GLU A 186 17.36 -2.68 -2.62
N GLU A 187 17.12 -1.84 -3.64
CA GLU A 187 16.64 -0.46 -3.46
C GLU A 187 15.39 -0.38 -2.60
N MET A 188 14.36 -1.15 -2.94
CA MET A 188 13.11 -1.17 -2.18
C MET A 188 13.28 -1.75 -0.79
N LYS A 189 14.16 -2.77 -0.62
CA LYS A 189 14.46 -3.38 0.67
C LYS A 189 15.04 -2.37 1.65
N VAL A 190 16.11 -1.67 1.26
CA VAL A 190 16.81 -0.76 2.19
C VAL A 190 16.10 0.57 2.32
N SER A 191 15.71 1.21 1.20
CA SER A 191 15.23 2.59 1.23
C SER A 191 13.78 2.71 1.71
N VAL A 192 12.94 1.70 1.44
CA VAL A 192 11.51 1.75 1.76
C VAL A 192 11.15 0.75 2.85
N TYR A 193 11.44 -0.55 2.68
CA TYR A 193 10.99 -1.59 3.60
C TYR A 193 11.61 -1.47 4.99
N TYR A 194 12.95 -1.51 5.09
CA TYR A 194 13.65 -1.35 6.36
C TYR A 194 13.40 0.00 7.00
N SER A 195 13.48 1.07 6.20
CA SER A 195 13.14 2.41 6.68
C SER A 195 11.74 2.45 7.29
N THR A 196 10.72 1.85 6.66
CA THR A 196 9.35 1.88 7.20
C THR A 196 9.24 1.12 8.52
N LEU A 197 9.85 -0.06 8.64
CA LEU A 197 9.82 -0.85 9.88
C LEU A 197 10.60 -0.16 11.01
N ASP A 198 11.74 0.46 10.70
CA ASP A 198 12.58 1.17 11.68
C ASP A 198 11.90 2.43 12.24
N HIS A 199 10.92 3.00 11.54
CA HIS A 199 10.11 4.13 12.06
C HIS A 199 8.92 3.68 12.90
N ILE A 200 8.59 2.38 12.90
CA ILE A 200 7.43 1.81 13.61
C ILE A 200 7.87 1.19 14.95
N ASP A 201 9.09 0.64 15.04
CA ASP A 201 9.73 0.15 16.27
C ASP A 201 10.19 1.29 17.20
#